data_AF-A0AAE1AK41-F1
#
_entry.id   AF-A0AAE1AK41-F1
#
_cell.length_a   1.000
_cell.length_b   1.000
_cell.length_c   1.000
_cell.angle_alpha   90.00
_cell.angle_beta   90.00
_cell.angle_gamma   90.00
#
_symmetry.space_group_name_H-M   'P 1'
#
loop_
_entity.id
_entity.type
_entity.pdbx_description
1 polymer ?
#
loop_
_entity_poly.entity_id
_entity_poly.type
_entity_poly.pdbx_seq_one_letter_code
_entity_poly.pdbx_strand_id
1 'polypeptide(L)'
;MDSSVDVDAYIIALRWYDNKKVDVISSFVEEEPVTSVSCWDKKEKKKVDVPCPAAIHHYNKNMGGVDLLGSLTALYKAKIKTRRWYIYIFYHSINMVLVTSWLWYRCYCKLLAEKEIKLSSFLNQVASALISVDRRKPGRPSVENPNSQQYLQKPCAHSFQLWMFDLMAFIIGLCGIPGRHARCLSARRSPLCTAANVKFIYA
;
A
#
# COMPACT_ATOMS: atom_id res chain seq x y z
N MET A 1 33.23 20.49 -11.52
CA MET A 1 32.69 19.32 -10.81
C MET A 1 33.74 18.94 -9.82
N ASP A 2 33.35 18.69 -8.58
CA ASP A 2 34.27 18.26 -7.54
C ASP A 2 33.80 16.87 -7.11
N SER A 3 34.66 15.87 -7.27
CA SER A 3 34.42 14.49 -6.85
C SER A 3 35.48 14.06 -5.85
N SER A 4 35.05 13.35 -4.80
CA SER A 4 35.95 12.72 -3.83
C SER A 4 35.52 11.28 -3.66
N VAL A 5 36.45 10.37 -3.93
CA VAL A 5 36.24 8.92 -3.78
C VAL A 5 36.88 8.49 -2.47
N ASP A 6 36.09 7.87 -1.60
CA ASP A 6 36.61 7.17 -0.42
C ASP A 6 36.86 5.70 -0.77
N VAL A 7 38.14 5.34 -0.90
CA VAL A 7 38.58 4.02 -1.37
C VAL A 7 38.28 2.92 -0.35
N ASP A 8 38.25 3.27 0.95
CA ASP A 8 38.04 2.31 2.03
C ASP A 8 36.56 1.88 2.16
N ALA A 9 35.63 2.74 1.75
CA ALA A 9 34.20 2.51 1.87
C ALA A 9 33.51 2.14 0.54
N TYR A 10 34.21 2.21 -0.62
CA TYR A 10 33.59 2.13 -1.96
C TYR A 10 32.39 3.09 -2.09
N ILE A 11 32.55 4.31 -1.60
CA ILE A 11 31.53 5.36 -1.66
C ILE A 11 32.12 6.57 -2.38
N ILE A 12 31.35 7.13 -3.30
CA ILE A 12 31.72 8.30 -4.10
C ILE A 12 30.81 9.45 -3.72
N ALA A 13 31.40 10.57 -3.33
CA ALA A 13 30.70 11.83 -3.15
C ALA A 13 30.97 12.75 -4.34
N LEU A 14 29.90 13.22 -4.98
CA LEU A 14 29.91 14.03 -6.18
C LEU A 14 29.21 15.36 -5.90
N ARG A 15 29.83 16.46 -6.29
CA ARG A 15 29.20 17.78 -6.29
C ARG A 15 28.97 18.27 -7.72
N TRP A 16 27.70 18.42 -8.06
CA TRP A 16 27.26 18.94 -9.35
C TRP A 16 26.72 20.35 -9.25
N TYR A 17 27.04 21.16 -10.25
CA TYR A 17 26.63 22.56 -10.34
C TYR A 17 25.74 22.74 -11.56
N ASP A 18 24.44 22.82 -11.32
CA ASP A 18 23.44 23.26 -12.29
C ASP A 18 23.00 24.70 -11.90
N ASN A 19 21.71 24.95 -11.69
CA ASN A 19 21.21 26.21 -11.15
C ASN A 19 21.59 26.43 -9.68
N LYS A 20 21.75 25.33 -8.95
CA LYS A 20 22.17 25.28 -7.54
C LYS A 20 23.14 24.11 -7.39
N LYS A 21 23.96 24.16 -6.33
CA LYS A 21 24.81 23.04 -5.96
C LYS A 21 23.96 21.84 -5.55
N VAL A 22 24.29 20.66 -6.05
CA VAL A 22 23.68 19.38 -5.71
C VAL A 22 24.80 18.44 -5.26
N ASP A 23 24.72 17.99 -4.02
CA ASP A 23 25.65 17.02 -3.44
C ASP A 23 24.99 15.64 -3.49
N VAL A 24 25.65 14.66 -4.12
CA VAL A 24 25.16 13.30 -4.30
C VAL A 24 26.19 12.32 -3.76
N ILE A 25 25.72 11.29 -3.08
CA ILE A 25 26.54 10.18 -2.60
C ILE A 25 26.04 8.92 -3.31
N SER A 26 26.97 8.17 -3.93
CA SER A 26 26.69 6.97 -4.70
C SER A 26 27.67 5.87 -4.33
N SER A 27 27.18 4.65 -4.15
CA SER A 27 27.99 3.45 -3.94
C SER A 27 28.03 2.53 -5.16
N PHE A 28 27.41 2.93 -6.28
CA PHE A 28 27.18 2.07 -7.44
C PHE A 28 27.64 2.70 -8.76
N VAL A 29 27.46 4.01 -8.90
CA VAL A 29 27.76 4.73 -10.14
C VAL A 29 28.88 5.74 -9.88
N GLU A 30 29.91 5.67 -10.71
CA GLU A 30 31.06 6.58 -10.73
C GLU A 30 30.72 7.88 -11.47
N GLU A 31 31.71 8.76 -11.61
CA GLU A 31 31.55 10.04 -12.31
C GLU A 31 31.39 9.87 -13.82
N GLU A 32 32.07 8.88 -14.41
CA GLU A 32 32.05 8.57 -15.84
C GLU A 32 30.94 7.57 -16.22
N PRO A 33 30.33 7.69 -17.41
CA PRO A 33 30.53 8.72 -18.43
C PRO A 33 29.81 10.04 -18.11
N VAL A 34 30.47 11.17 -18.37
CA VAL A 34 29.83 12.50 -18.31
C VAL A 34 28.91 12.65 -19.53
N THR A 35 27.62 12.82 -19.28
CA THR A 35 26.59 13.03 -20.30
C THR A 35 26.18 14.49 -20.35
N SER A 36 25.78 15.02 -21.50
CA SER A 36 25.18 16.36 -21.56
C SER A 36 23.67 16.27 -21.27
N VAL A 37 23.20 17.10 -20.34
CA VAL A 37 21.76 17.27 -20.07
C VAL A 37 21.36 18.70 -20.38
N SER A 38 20.35 18.86 -21.22
CA SER A 38 19.79 20.16 -21.57
C SER A 38 18.99 20.72 -20.40
N CYS A 39 19.48 21.80 -19.80
CA CYS A 39 18.84 22.50 -18.70
C CYS A 39 18.37 23.89 -19.13
N TRP A 40 17.28 24.37 -18.53
CA TRP A 40 16.81 25.74 -18.77
C TRP A 40 17.58 26.71 -17.89
N ASP A 41 18.35 27.60 -18.50
CA ASP A 41 18.99 28.70 -17.79
C ASP A 41 18.02 29.89 -17.68
N LYS A 42 17.75 30.31 -16.44
CA LYS A 42 16.89 31.46 -16.15
C LYS A 42 17.54 32.79 -16.52
N LYS A 43 18.87 32.88 -16.52
CA LYS A 43 19.60 34.12 -16.84
C LYS A 43 19.57 34.39 -18.34
N GLU A 44 19.89 33.38 -19.13
CA GLU A 44 19.92 33.49 -20.59
C GLU A 44 18.56 33.22 -21.25
N LYS A 45 17.58 32.71 -20.49
CA LYS A 45 16.24 32.30 -20.97
C LYS A 45 16.32 31.37 -22.17
N LYS A 46 17.29 30.46 -22.15
CA LYS A 46 17.56 29.49 -23.20
C LYS A 46 17.88 28.14 -22.57
N LYS A 47 17.75 27.08 -23.38
CA LYS A 47 18.26 25.77 -23.01
C LYS A 47 19.76 25.73 -23.25
N VAL A 48 20.51 25.40 -22.21
CA VAL A 48 21.97 25.25 -22.23
C VAL A 48 22.29 23.80 -21.89
N ASP A 49 23.26 23.23 -22.59
CA ASP A 49 23.70 21.87 -22.31
C ASP A 49 24.75 21.91 -21.19
N VAL A 50 24.41 21.28 -20.06
CA VAL A 50 25.26 21.23 -18.86
C VAL A 50 25.86 19.82 -18.76
N PRO A 51 27.17 19.67 -18.49
CA PRO A 51 27.75 18.36 -18.21
C PRO A 51 27.11 17.79 -16.96
N CYS A 52 26.63 16.55 -17.04
CA CYS A 52 25.90 15.83 -16.01
C CYS A 52 26.63 14.50 -15.75
N PRO A 53 27.02 14.22 -14.50
CA PRO A 53 27.73 12.99 -14.17
C PRO A 53 26.77 11.81 -14.23
N ALA A 54 27.30 10.62 -14.55
CA ALA A 54 26.49 9.41 -14.74
C ALA A 54 25.59 9.12 -13.52
N ALA A 55 26.10 9.33 -12.31
CA ALA A 55 25.34 9.14 -11.07
C ALA A 55 24.04 9.97 -11.02
N ILE A 56 24.08 11.24 -11.48
CA ILE A 56 22.90 12.12 -11.49
C ILE A 56 21.95 11.73 -12.61
N HIS A 57 22.48 11.33 -13.76
CA HIS A 57 21.66 10.81 -14.85
C HIS A 57 20.86 9.57 -14.38
N HIS A 58 21.54 8.61 -13.75
CA HIS A 58 20.91 7.42 -13.17
C HIS A 58 19.89 7.76 -12.10
N TYR A 59 20.22 8.69 -11.20
CA TYR A 59 19.28 9.16 -10.19
C TYR A 59 18.01 9.74 -10.82
N ASN A 60 18.13 10.69 -11.75
CA ASN A 60 17.00 11.32 -12.40
C ASN A 60 16.15 10.33 -13.21
N LYS A 61 16.78 9.35 -13.85
CA LYS A 61 16.08 8.27 -14.58
C LYS A 61 15.21 7.42 -13.67
N ASN A 62 15.65 7.18 -12.43
CA ASN A 62 14.99 6.27 -11.49
C ASN A 62 14.06 6.98 -10.48
N MET A 63 14.22 8.29 -10.26
CA MET A 63 13.45 9.09 -9.31
C MET A 63 11.94 9.05 -9.54
N GLY A 64 11.49 9.00 -10.80
CA GLY A 64 10.07 9.14 -11.16
C GLY A 64 9.16 7.99 -10.69
N GLY A 65 9.71 6.87 -10.21
CA GLY A 65 8.91 5.71 -9.78
C GLY A 65 8.03 6.01 -8.57
N VAL A 66 8.58 6.67 -7.55
CA VAL A 66 7.85 6.98 -6.30
C VAL A 66 6.80 8.06 -6.54
N ASP A 67 7.13 9.10 -7.32
CA ASP A 67 6.21 10.17 -7.67
C ASP A 67 5.03 9.67 -8.52
N LEU A 68 5.28 8.73 -9.43
CA LEU A 68 4.23 8.07 -10.20
C LEU A 68 3.28 7.28 -9.29
N LEU A 69 3.82 6.46 -8.38
CA LEU A 69 3.01 5.71 -7.43
C LEU A 69 2.20 6.65 -6.53
N GLY A 70 2.83 7.71 -6.02
CA GLY A 70 2.19 8.70 -5.17
C GLY A 70 1.05 9.44 -5.87
N SER A 71 1.28 9.90 -7.10
CA SER A 71 0.27 10.60 -7.90
C SER A 71 -0.93 9.70 -8.25
N LEU A 72 -0.70 8.45 -8.64
CA LEU A 72 -1.76 7.47 -8.92
C LEU A 72 -2.56 7.11 -7.66
N THR A 73 -1.87 6.94 -6.53
CA THR A 73 -2.50 6.66 -5.23
C THR A 73 -3.36 7.84 -4.75
N ALA A 74 -2.93 9.07 -5.01
CA ALA A 74 -3.71 10.27 -4.72
C ALA A 74 -4.95 10.38 -5.64
N LEU A 75 -4.80 10.05 -6.92
CA LEU A 75 -5.88 10.12 -7.92
C LEU A 75 -7.02 9.14 -7.61
N TYR A 76 -6.70 7.91 -7.21
CA TYR A 76 -7.68 6.84 -6.91
C TYR A 76 -7.97 6.68 -5.41
N LYS A 77 -7.72 7.72 -4.62
CA LYS A 77 -7.90 7.69 -3.16
C LYS A 77 -9.36 7.45 -2.76
N ALA A 78 -9.58 6.48 -1.87
CA ALA A 78 -10.89 6.24 -1.26
C ALA A 78 -11.34 7.43 -0.39
N LYS A 79 -12.53 7.98 -0.67
CA LYS A 79 -13.13 9.08 0.09
C LYS A 79 -13.89 8.55 1.30
N ILE A 80 -13.16 8.23 2.37
CA ILE A 80 -13.75 7.67 3.61
C ILE A 80 -13.73 8.73 4.71
N LYS A 81 -14.90 8.97 5.33
CA LYS A 81 -15.03 9.84 6.50
C LYS A 81 -15.12 8.98 7.75
N THR A 82 -14.06 8.96 8.56
CA THR A 82 -14.03 8.21 9.82
C THR A 82 -13.18 8.94 10.86
N ARG A 83 -13.53 8.79 12.14
CA ARG A 83 -12.74 9.35 13.26
C ARG A 83 -11.54 8.48 13.65
N ARG A 84 -11.47 7.26 13.13
CA ARG A 84 -10.44 6.26 13.47
C ARG A 84 -9.29 6.35 12.48
N TRP A 85 -8.15 6.89 12.92
CA TRP A 85 -6.99 7.17 12.05
C TRP A 85 -6.42 5.92 11.35
N TYR A 86 -6.41 4.76 12.03
CA TYR A 86 -5.88 3.51 11.48
C TYR A 86 -6.65 3.01 10.24
N ILE A 87 -7.91 3.38 10.09
CA ILE A 87 -8.71 3.05 8.90
C ILE A 87 -8.11 3.73 7.66
N TYR A 88 -7.59 4.96 7.79
CA TYR A 88 -6.94 5.64 6.67
C TYR A 88 -5.70 4.89 6.19
N ILE A 89 -4.90 4.37 7.12
CA ILE A 89 -3.73 3.56 6.79
C ILE A 89 -4.15 2.29 6.07
N PHE A 90 -5.16 1.58 6.59
CA PHE A 90 -5.66 0.34 5.99
C PHE A 90 -6.07 0.53 4.52
N TYR A 91 -6.93 1.52 4.24
CA TYR A 91 -7.39 1.78 2.88
C TYR A 91 -6.29 2.36 1.99
N HIS A 92 -5.34 3.11 2.56
CA HIS A 92 -4.17 3.56 1.83
C HIS A 92 -3.28 2.38 1.40
N SER A 93 -3.05 1.41 2.29
CA SER A 93 -2.30 0.18 1.98
C SER A 93 -2.97 -0.63 0.88
N ILE A 94 -4.31 -0.81 0.92
CA ILE A 94 -5.04 -1.49 -0.16
C ILE A 94 -4.85 -0.74 -1.49
N ASN A 95 -5.00 0.59 -1.48
CA ASN A 95 -4.84 1.39 -2.69
C ASN A 95 -3.42 1.30 -3.26
N MET A 96 -2.39 1.32 -2.40
CA MET A 96 -1.00 1.12 -2.78
C MET A 96 -0.80 -0.25 -3.45
N VAL A 97 -1.35 -1.33 -2.87
CA VAL A 97 -1.28 -2.68 -3.46
C VAL A 97 -1.98 -2.74 -4.82
N LEU A 98 -3.14 -2.11 -4.97
CA LEU A 98 -3.88 -2.11 -6.24
C LEU A 98 -3.13 -1.34 -7.34
N VAL A 99 -2.59 -0.16 -7.03
CA VAL A 99 -1.83 0.65 -7.98
C VAL A 99 -0.53 -0.04 -8.36
N THR A 100 0.21 -0.59 -7.39
CA THR A 100 1.44 -1.35 -7.66
C THR A 100 1.16 -2.59 -8.51
N SER A 101 0.08 -3.33 -8.22
CA SER A 101 -0.34 -4.49 -9.03
C SER A 101 -0.65 -4.09 -10.49
N TRP A 102 -1.30 -2.94 -10.70
CA TRP A 102 -1.53 -2.42 -12.04
C TRP A 102 -0.24 -2.01 -12.76
N LEU A 103 0.73 -1.40 -12.06
CA LEU A 103 2.03 -1.08 -12.64
C LEU A 103 2.75 -2.36 -13.11
N TRP A 104 2.74 -3.42 -12.29
CA TRP A 104 3.26 -4.73 -12.68
C TRP A 104 2.52 -5.32 -13.88
N TYR A 105 1.19 -5.26 -13.89
CA TYR A 105 0.38 -5.69 -15.04
C TYR A 105 0.81 -4.97 -16.33
N ARG A 106 1.03 -3.66 -16.30
CA ARG A 106 1.51 -2.91 -17.47
C ARG A 106 2.90 -3.35 -17.93
N CYS A 107 3.81 -3.61 -16.99
CA CYS A 107 5.13 -4.14 -17.32
C CYS A 107 4.99 -5.50 -18.03
N TYR A 108 4.09 -6.36 -17.56
CA TYR A 108 3.83 -7.65 -18.18
C TYR A 108 3.19 -7.52 -19.57
N CYS A 109 2.19 -6.66 -19.76
CA CYS A 109 1.60 -6.39 -21.07
C CYS A 109 2.64 -5.87 -22.08
N LYS A 110 3.59 -5.02 -21.64
CA LYS A 110 4.69 -4.55 -22.49
C LYS A 110 5.61 -5.68 -22.95
N LEU A 111 5.87 -6.66 -22.08
CA LEU A 111 6.69 -7.83 -22.42
C LEU A 111 5.98 -8.76 -23.42
N LEU A 112 4.66 -8.90 -23.29
CA LEU A 112 3.84 -9.73 -24.19
C LEU A 112 3.34 -9.00 -25.44
N ALA A 113 3.67 -7.71 -25.61
CA ALA A 113 3.13 -6.83 -26.66
C ALA A 113 1.58 -6.77 -26.69
N GLU A 114 0.95 -6.91 -25.53
CA GLU A 114 -0.50 -6.82 -25.37
C GLU A 114 -0.96 -5.39 -25.07
N LYS A 115 -2.24 -5.12 -25.38
CA LYS A 115 -2.84 -3.81 -25.14
C LYS A 115 -3.03 -3.56 -23.65
N GLU A 116 -2.42 -2.49 -23.14
CA GLU A 116 -2.61 -2.08 -21.75
C GLU A 116 -4.04 -1.58 -21.47
N ILE A 117 -4.55 -1.94 -20.30
CA ILE A 117 -5.86 -1.52 -19.79
C ILE A 117 -5.67 -0.33 -18.85
N LYS A 118 -6.56 0.67 -18.92
CA LYS A 118 -6.56 1.83 -18.01
C LYS A 118 -6.76 1.40 -16.55
N LEU A 119 -6.14 2.12 -15.62
CA LEU A 119 -6.21 1.82 -14.18
C LEU A 119 -7.66 1.68 -13.66
N SER A 120 -8.58 2.56 -14.05
CA SER A 120 -9.99 2.44 -13.63
C SER A 120 -10.65 1.13 -14.04
N SER A 121 -10.41 0.66 -15.28
CA SER A 121 -10.96 -0.60 -15.78
C SER A 121 -10.33 -1.80 -15.07
N PHE A 122 -9.02 -1.75 -14.82
CA PHE A 122 -8.33 -2.75 -14.00
C PHE A 122 -8.94 -2.85 -12.59
N LEU A 123 -9.14 -1.71 -11.92
CA LEU A 123 -9.77 -1.67 -10.60
C LEU A 123 -11.19 -2.24 -10.60
N ASN A 124 -11.98 -1.95 -11.64
CA ASN A 124 -13.32 -2.52 -11.80
C ASN A 124 -13.28 -4.03 -11.98
N GLN A 125 -12.33 -4.56 -12.76
CA GLN A 125 -12.17 -6.01 -12.93
C GLN A 125 -11.81 -6.71 -11.61
N VAL A 126 -10.87 -6.12 -10.86
CA VAL A 126 -10.50 -6.61 -9.52
C VAL A 126 -11.71 -6.57 -8.58
N ALA A 127 -12.48 -5.48 -8.58
CA ALA A 127 -13.68 -5.37 -7.76
C ALA A 127 -14.73 -6.42 -8.13
N SER A 128 -15.02 -6.61 -9.42
CA SER A 128 -15.95 -7.64 -9.89
C SER A 128 -15.51 -9.04 -9.51
N ALA A 129 -14.22 -9.35 -9.65
CA ALA A 129 -13.64 -10.63 -9.25
C ALA A 129 -13.78 -10.87 -7.74
N LEU A 130 -13.53 -9.85 -6.90
CA LEU A 130 -13.69 -9.96 -5.45
C LEU A 130 -15.16 -10.09 -5.00
N ILE A 131 -16.10 -9.57 -5.78
CA ILE A 131 -17.53 -9.68 -5.51
C ILE A 131 -18.06 -11.06 -5.94
N SER A 132 -17.57 -11.60 -7.06
CA SER A 132 -18.03 -12.88 -7.60
C SER A 132 -17.53 -14.10 -6.84
N VAL A 133 -16.53 -13.96 -5.97
CA VAL A 133 -16.12 -15.03 -5.04
C VAL A 133 -17.29 -15.30 -4.09
N ASP A 134 -17.88 -16.48 -4.24
CA ASP A 134 -19.05 -16.92 -3.48
C ASP A 134 -18.74 -16.85 -1.98
N ARG A 135 -19.38 -15.91 -1.30
CA ARG A 135 -19.28 -15.82 0.15
C ARG A 135 -20.23 -16.87 0.70
N ARG A 136 -19.68 -17.93 1.31
CA ARG A 136 -20.47 -18.81 2.19
C ARG A 136 -21.30 -17.91 3.10
N LYS A 137 -22.63 -17.96 2.98
CA LYS A 137 -23.55 -17.14 3.78
C LYS A 137 -23.13 -17.28 5.25
N PRO A 138 -22.60 -16.23 5.91
CA PRO A 138 -22.25 -16.33 7.31
C PRO A 138 -23.55 -16.31 8.12
N GLY A 139 -24.02 -17.49 8.54
CA GLY A 139 -25.23 -17.61 9.34
C GLY A 139 -25.76 -19.04 9.45
N ARG A 140 -26.51 -19.28 10.53
CA ARG A 140 -27.38 -20.46 10.68
C ARG A 140 -28.50 -20.37 9.61
N PRO A 141 -28.86 -21.46 8.91
CA PRO A 141 -29.91 -21.41 7.89
C PRO A 141 -31.20 -20.85 8.50
N SER A 142 -31.69 -19.74 7.93
CA SER A 142 -33.00 -19.19 8.27
C SER A 142 -34.04 -19.86 7.38
N VAL A 143 -35.17 -20.23 7.98
CA VAL A 143 -36.37 -20.60 7.24
C VAL A 143 -36.82 -19.35 6.46
N GLU A 144 -36.93 -19.47 5.13
CA GLU A 144 -37.34 -18.36 4.27
C GLU A 144 -38.85 -18.11 4.42
N ASN A 145 -39.23 -16.88 4.72
CA ASN A 145 -40.62 -16.44 4.81
C ASN A 145 -40.93 -15.64 3.54
N PRO A 146 -41.89 -16.05 2.67
CA PRO A 146 -42.00 -15.55 1.29
C PRO A 146 -42.40 -14.08 1.11
N ASN A 147 -42.57 -13.30 2.19
CA ASN A 147 -43.08 -11.92 2.12
C ASN A 147 -42.15 -10.81 2.67
N SER A 148 -40.87 -11.08 2.92
CA SER A 148 -39.95 -10.01 3.35
C SER A 148 -39.27 -9.32 2.16
N GLN A 149 -39.67 -8.08 1.86
CA GLN A 149 -38.88 -7.16 1.04
C GLN A 149 -37.47 -7.04 1.68
N GLN A 150 -36.44 -7.37 0.92
CA GLN A 150 -35.04 -7.31 1.37
C GLN A 150 -34.62 -5.86 1.61
N TYR A 151 -34.69 -5.41 2.86
CA TYR A 151 -33.98 -4.22 3.29
C TYR A 151 -32.48 -4.53 3.36
N LEU A 152 -31.66 -3.69 2.72
CA LEU A 152 -30.19 -3.69 2.83
C LEU A 152 -29.79 -3.75 4.31
N GLN A 153 -29.37 -4.93 4.77
CA GLN A 153 -28.85 -5.08 6.12
C GLN A 153 -27.57 -4.26 6.24
N LYS A 154 -27.57 -3.28 7.15
CA LYS A 154 -26.37 -2.52 7.50
C LYS A 154 -25.37 -3.49 8.13
N PRO A 155 -24.12 -3.60 7.64
CA PRO A 155 -23.16 -4.50 8.25
C PRO A 155 -22.84 -4.03 9.67
N CYS A 156 -22.90 -4.96 10.62
CA CYS A 156 -22.56 -4.69 12.01
C CYS A 156 -21.05 -4.39 12.10
N ALA A 157 -20.71 -3.14 12.44
CA ALA A 157 -19.36 -2.59 12.43
C ALA A 157 -18.37 -3.28 13.40
N HIS A 158 -18.83 -4.21 14.25
CA HIS A 158 -18.03 -4.84 15.28
C HIS A 158 -17.11 -5.98 14.76
N SER A 159 -17.53 -6.70 13.71
CA SER A 159 -16.78 -7.85 13.18
C SER A 159 -15.55 -7.46 12.35
N PHE A 160 -15.63 -6.31 11.65
CA PHE A 160 -14.52 -5.79 10.83
C PHE A 160 -13.35 -5.24 11.67
N GLN A 161 -13.59 -4.89 12.93
CA GLN A 161 -12.56 -4.30 13.79
C GLN A 161 -11.51 -5.32 14.23
N LEU A 162 -11.92 -6.52 14.66
CA LEU A 162 -11.00 -7.53 15.18
C LEU A 162 -10.04 -8.04 14.08
N TRP A 163 -10.58 -8.39 12.90
CA TRP A 163 -9.77 -8.85 11.78
C TRP A 163 -8.75 -7.82 11.28
N MET A 164 -9.10 -6.53 11.36
CA MET A 164 -8.22 -5.45 10.93
C MET A 164 -7.13 -5.14 11.96
N PHE A 165 -7.38 -5.34 13.26
CA PHE A 165 -6.33 -5.30 14.27
C PHE A 165 -5.35 -6.46 14.08
N ASP A 166 -5.84 -7.67 13.76
CA ASP A 166 -4.98 -8.82 13.50
C ASP A 166 -4.12 -8.64 12.23
N LEU A 167 -4.70 -8.09 11.14
CA LEU A 167 -3.95 -7.77 9.92
C LEU A 167 -2.91 -6.66 10.15
N MET A 168 -3.25 -5.63 10.93
CA MET A 168 -2.31 -4.56 11.26
C MET A 168 -1.20 -5.03 12.21
N ALA A 169 -1.51 -5.92 13.16
CA ALA A 169 -0.52 -6.55 14.02
C ALA A 169 0.45 -7.43 13.20
N PHE A 170 -0.06 -8.12 12.18
CA PHE A 170 0.76 -8.88 11.22
C PHE A 170 1.65 -8.00 10.35
N ILE A 171 1.13 -6.86 9.85
CA ILE A 171 1.89 -5.92 9.00
C ILE A 171 2.95 -5.14 9.80
N ILE A 172 2.70 -4.82 11.07
CA ILE A 172 3.60 -4.00 11.91
C ILE A 172 4.53 -4.89 12.77
N GLY A 173 4.41 -6.21 12.72
CA GLY A 173 5.26 -7.13 13.48
C GLY A 173 5.08 -7.05 15.00
N LEU A 174 3.95 -6.52 15.48
CA LEU A 174 3.62 -6.49 16.90
C LEU A 174 3.04 -7.84 17.31
N CYS A 175 3.92 -8.83 17.45
CA CYS A 175 3.57 -10.08 18.09
C CYS A 175 3.40 -9.83 19.60
N GLY A 176 2.16 -9.96 20.09
CA GLY A 176 1.87 -10.23 21.50
C GLY A 176 1.62 -9.03 22.41
N ILE A 177 0.34 -8.71 22.63
CA ILE A 177 -0.12 -8.26 23.96
C ILE A 177 -1.43 -9.00 24.26
N PRO A 178 -1.47 -9.95 25.22
CA PRO A 178 -2.70 -10.61 25.61
C PRO A 178 -3.47 -9.75 26.61
N GLY A 179 -4.80 -9.76 26.46
CA GLY A 179 -5.71 -9.52 27.57
C GLY A 179 -6.52 -8.23 27.51
N ARG A 180 -7.83 -8.39 27.36
CA ARG A 180 -8.76 -8.05 28.46
C ARG A 180 -10.14 -8.69 28.25
N HIS A 181 -10.56 -9.44 29.27
CA HIS A 181 -11.85 -10.10 29.44
C HIS A 181 -13.05 -9.22 29.03
N ALA A 182 -13.97 -9.81 28.28
CA ALA A 182 -15.32 -9.29 28.07
C ALA A 182 -16.10 -9.33 29.40
N ARG A 183 -16.52 -8.16 29.87
CA ARG A 183 -17.42 -8.01 31.01
C ARG A 183 -18.83 -8.34 30.53
N CYS A 184 -19.29 -9.55 30.80
CA CYS A 184 -20.68 -9.97 30.63
C CYS A 184 -21.56 -9.25 31.66
N LEU A 185 -22.32 -8.24 31.24
CA LEU A 185 -23.43 -7.68 32.03
C LEU A 185 -24.62 -7.40 31.11
N SER A 186 -25.55 -8.35 31.04
CA SER A 186 -26.97 -8.06 31.23
C SER A 186 -27.80 -9.35 31.20
N ALA A 187 -28.43 -9.57 32.34
CA ALA A 187 -29.38 -10.61 32.69
C ALA A 187 -30.43 -10.92 31.61
N ARG A 188 -30.59 -12.22 31.31
CA ARG A 188 -31.90 -12.87 31.22
C ARG A 188 -31.78 -14.32 31.66
N ARG A 189 -32.56 -14.65 32.69
CA ARG A 189 -32.68 -15.98 33.30
C ARG A 189 -32.89 -17.06 32.24
N SER A 190 -32.06 -18.08 32.26
CA SER A 190 -32.39 -19.43 31.78
C SER A 190 -32.15 -20.38 32.96
N PRO A 191 -33.15 -21.18 33.37
CA PRO A 191 -32.89 -22.32 34.24
C PRO A 191 -32.36 -23.48 33.38
N LEU A 192 -31.59 -24.36 34.02
CA LEU A 192 -31.18 -25.68 33.52
C LEU A 192 -29.93 -25.70 32.65
N CYS A 193 -28.79 -25.59 33.34
CA CYS A 193 -27.61 -26.38 33.04
C CYS A 193 -27.96 -27.87 33.11
N THR A 194 -27.70 -28.63 32.04
CA THR A 194 -27.38 -30.07 32.13
C THR A 194 -26.58 -30.46 30.88
N ALA A 195 -25.63 -31.38 31.05
CA ALA A 195 -24.72 -31.94 30.05
C ALA A 195 -23.41 -31.16 29.81
N ALA A 196 -22.43 -31.38 30.69
CA ALA A 196 -21.24 -32.12 30.30
C ALA A 196 -20.38 -32.42 31.53
N ASN A 197 -20.44 -33.67 31.96
CA ASN A 197 -19.47 -34.29 32.85
C ASN A 197 -18.09 -34.20 32.22
N VAL A 198 -17.21 -33.37 32.78
CA VAL A 198 -15.77 -33.50 32.60
C VAL A 198 -15.10 -33.23 33.95
N LYS A 199 -14.79 -34.31 34.67
CA LYS A 199 -13.83 -34.28 35.77
C LYS A 199 -12.43 -34.12 35.16
N PHE A 200 -11.76 -33.02 35.45
CA PHE A 200 -10.30 -32.98 35.45
C PHE A 200 -9.84 -32.69 36.87
N ILE A 201 -9.34 -33.74 37.52
CA ILE A 201 -8.48 -33.69 38.70
C ILE A 201 -7.08 -33.41 38.17
N TYR A 202 -6.43 -32.34 38.63
CA TYR A 202 -4.97 -32.34 38.88
C TYR A 202 -4.70 -31.37 40.04
N ALA A 203 -3.70 -31.75 40.84
CA ALA A 203 -3.36 -31.30 42.18
C ALA A 203 -3.08 -29.80 42.33
#